data_AF-A0A9X7J591-F1
#
_entry.id   AF-A0A9X7J591-F1
#
_cell.length_a   1.000
_cell.length_b   1.000
_cell.length_c   1.000
_cell.angle_alpha   90.00
_cell.angle_beta   90.00
_cell.angle_gamma   90.00
#
_symmetry.space_group_name_H-M   'P 1'
#
loop_
_entity.id
_entity.type
_entity.pdbx_description
1 polymer ?
#
loop_
_entity_poly.entity_id
_entity_poly.type
_entity_poly.pdbx_seq_one_letter_code
_entity_poly.pdbx_strand_id
1 'polypeptide(L)' 'MKRSVPKMIYTDNGEVYRSGQLPVVCASLGCFLLHAEPFTPYARGKIERFFRTVRLRFLSRLDLDKINFLEELNLAF' A
#
# COMPACT_ATOMS: atom_id res chain seq x y z
N MET A 1 2.77 -6.76 -13.98
CA MET A 1 2.25 -8.10 -13.57
C MET A 1 1.03 -7.89 -12.69
N LYS A 2 -0.19 -8.11 -13.19
CA LYS A 2 -1.41 -8.06 -12.35
C LYS A 2 -1.46 -9.32 -11.49
N ARG A 3 -1.62 -9.16 -10.18
CA ARG A 3 -1.85 -10.29 -9.26
C ARG A 3 -3.35 -10.57 -9.20
N SER A 4 -3.72 -11.81 -8.89
CA SER A 4 -5.11 -12.18 -8.63
C SER A 4 -5.68 -11.43 -7.42
N VAL A 5 -7.00 -11.43 -7.29
CA VAL A 5 -7.68 -10.89 -6.10
C VAL A 5 -7.18 -11.64 -4.86
N PRO A 6 -6.77 -10.92 -3.79
CA PRO A 6 -6.35 -11.55 -2.55
C PRO A 6 -7.55 -12.18 -1.84
N LYS A 7 -7.31 -13.28 -1.13
CA LYS A 7 -8.33 -13.87 -0.25
C LYS A 7 -8.58 -13.01 1.00
N MET A 8 -7.59 -12.23 1.41
CA MET A 8 -7.61 -11.46 2.63
C MET A 8 -6.70 -10.23 2.54
N ILE A 9 -7.16 -9.12 3.09
CA ILE A 9 -6.44 -7.87 3.24
C ILE A 9 -6.32 -7.59 4.74
N TYR A 10 -5.10 -7.30 5.21
CA TYR A 10 -4.80 -6.97 6.60
C TYR A 10 -4.31 -5.53 6.66
N THR A 11 -5.05 -4.65 7.35
CA THR A 11 -4.75 -3.21 7.42
C THR A 11 -4.64 -2.74 8.87
N ASP A 12 -4.23 -1.50 9.03
CA ASP A 12 -4.34 -0.82 10.31
C ASP A 12 -5.77 -0.28 10.57
N ASN A 13 -5.92 0.44 11.67
CA ASN A 13 -7.16 1.07 12.09
C ASN A 13 -7.29 2.52 11.62
N GLY A 14 -6.49 2.94 10.64
CA GLY A 14 -6.60 4.25 10.02
C GLY A 14 -7.98 4.47 9.44
N GLU A 15 -8.45 5.72 9.48
CA GLU A 15 -9.80 6.11 9.08
C GLU A 15 -10.16 5.65 7.66
N VAL A 16 -9.20 5.75 6.73
CA VAL A 16 -9.37 5.31 5.33
C VAL A 16 -9.74 3.84 5.25
N TYR A 17 -9.15 2.98 6.10
CA TYR A 17 -9.44 1.55 6.11
C TYR A 17 -10.69 1.18 6.90
N ARG A 18 -11.14 2.07 7.81
CA ARG A 18 -12.42 1.92 8.52
C ARG A 18 -13.60 2.58 7.81
N SER A 19 -13.36 3.25 6.68
CA SER A 19 -14.43 3.79 5.85
C SER A 19 -15.40 2.67 5.44
N GLY A 20 -16.71 2.97 5.40
CA GLY A 20 -17.73 1.97 5.08
C GLY A 20 -17.61 1.38 3.67
N GLN A 21 -16.90 2.04 2.77
CA GLN A 21 -16.73 1.58 1.38
C GLN A 21 -15.77 0.39 1.26
N LEU A 22 -14.67 0.38 2.02
CA LEU A 22 -13.64 -0.65 1.87
C LEU A 22 -14.15 -2.06 2.19
N PRO A 23 -14.91 -2.29 3.29
CA PRO A 23 -15.54 -3.59 3.56
C PRO A 23 -16.48 -4.05 2.44
N VAL A 24 -17.27 -3.13 1.87
CA VAL A 24 -18.22 -3.44 0.77
C VAL A 24 -17.48 -3.90 -0.48
N VAL A 25 -16.39 -3.21 -0.84
CA VAL A 25 -15.54 -3.61 -1.98
C VAL A 25 -14.85 -4.93 -1.72
N CYS A 26 -14.37 -5.17 -0.49
CA CYS A 26 -13.75 -6.45 -0.14
C CYS A 26 -14.77 -7.60 -0.25
N ALA A 27 -15.99 -7.39 0.24
CA ALA A 27 -17.07 -8.37 0.16
C ALA A 27 -17.47 -8.69 -1.29
N SER A 28 -17.59 -7.68 -2.16
CA SER A 28 -17.93 -7.90 -3.59
C SER A 28 -16.84 -8.66 -4.34
N LEU A 29 -15.59 -8.54 -3.92
CA LEU A 29 -14.44 -9.27 -4.46
C LEU A 29 -14.23 -10.65 -3.80
N GLY A 30 -15.01 -11.03 -2.79
CA GLY A 30 -14.82 -12.27 -2.03
C GLY A 30 -13.55 -12.27 -1.17
N CYS A 31 -13.11 -11.10 -0.73
CA CYS A 31 -11.93 -10.88 0.09
C CYS A 31 -12.31 -10.51 1.52
N PHE A 32 -11.64 -11.10 2.51
CA PHE A 32 -11.80 -10.70 3.91
C PHE A 32 -10.99 -9.44 4.22
N LEU A 33 -11.57 -8.51 4.98
CA LEU A 33 -10.85 -7.36 5.54
C LEU A 33 -10.60 -7.62 7.03
N LEU A 34 -9.33 -7.61 7.44
CA LEU A 34 -8.90 -7.74 8.82
C LEU A 34 -8.19 -6.47 9.26
N HIS A 35 -8.46 -6.04 10.49
CA HIS A 35 -7.76 -4.94 11.11
C HIS A 35 -6.77 -5.44 12.15
N ALA A 36 -5.62 -4.78 12.23
CA ALA A 36 -4.65 -5.01 13.28
C ALA A 36 -5.25 -4.71 14.65
N GLU A 37 -4.90 -5.52 15.64
CA GLU A 37 -5.23 -5.20 17.02
C GLU A 37 -4.47 -3.94 17.47
N PRO A 38 -5.04 -3.15 18.39
CA PRO A 38 -4.31 -2.04 19.00
C PRO A 38 -2.99 -2.52 19.60
N PHE A 39 -1.93 -1.73 19.43
CA PHE A 39 -0.59 -1.99 20.00
C PHE A 39 0.12 -3.27 19.51
N THR A 40 -0.20 -3.79 18.33
CA THR A 40 0.52 -4.90 17.71
C THR A 40 1.43 -4.45 16.55
N PRO A 41 2.63 -3.88 16.82
CA PRO A 41 3.53 -3.41 15.76
C PRO A 41 4.14 -4.55 14.94
N TYR A 42 4.33 -5.72 15.54
CA TYR A 42 5.06 -6.83 14.92
C TYR A 42 4.39 -7.43 13.66
N ALA A 43 3.07 -7.29 13.52
CA ALA A 43 2.32 -7.86 12.41
C ALA A 43 2.54 -7.12 11.06
N ARG A 44 3.22 -5.96 11.06
CA ARG A 44 3.34 -5.07 9.90
C ARG A 44 4.73 -5.07 9.24
N GLY A 45 5.63 -5.94 9.67
CA GLY A 45 7.00 -5.98 9.16
C GLY A 45 7.13 -6.13 7.63
N LYS A 46 6.16 -6.81 6.97
CA LYS A 46 6.16 -6.94 5.50
C LYS A 46 5.95 -5.60 4.78
N ILE A 47 4.94 -4.83 5.19
CA ILE A 47 4.64 -3.54 4.56
C ILE A 47 5.71 -2.50 4.92
N GLU A 48 6.23 -2.53 6.15
CA GLU A 48 7.36 -1.70 6.56
C GLU A 48 8.64 -2.00 5.76
N ARG A 49 8.95 -3.29 5.57
CA ARG A 49 10.07 -3.73 4.72
C ARG A 49 9.88 -3.28 3.28
N PHE A 50 8.67 -3.38 2.73
CA PHE A 50 8.35 -2.88 1.39
C PHE A 50 8.61 -1.38 1.28
N PHE A 51 8.10 -0.56 2.20
CA PHE A 51 8.34 0.88 2.19
C PHE A 51 9.83 1.22 2.34
N ARG A 52 10.59 0.46 3.14
CA ARG A 52 12.05 0.59 3.20
C ARG A 52 12.69 0.33 1.83
N THR A 53 12.24 -0.69 1.10
CA THR A 53 12.73 -0.98 -0.25
C THR A 53 12.42 0.15 -1.23
N VAL A 54 11.21 0.73 -1.17
CA VAL A 54 10.84 1.89 -2.00
C VAL A 54 11.76 3.07 -1.73
N ARG A 55 11.98 3.43 -0.44
CA ARG A 55 12.88 4.52 -0.08
C ARG A 55 14.32 4.30 -0.57
N LEU A 56 14.84 3.09 -0.38
CA LEU A 56 16.25 2.79 -0.71
C LEU A 56 16.53 2.63 -2.20
N ARG A 57 15.54 2.23 -3.00
CA ARG A 57 15.76 1.87 -4.42
C ARG A 57 15.09 2.81 -5.41
N PHE A 58 13.89 3.30 -5.08
CA PHE A 58 13.13 4.19 -5.95
C PHE A 58 13.46 5.64 -5.62
N LEU A 59 13.20 6.08 -4.37
CA LEU A 59 13.40 7.49 -3.99
C LEU A 59 14.87 7.92 -4.05
N SER A 60 15.82 7.01 -3.81
CA SER A 60 17.26 7.31 -3.92
C SER A 60 17.72 7.62 -5.35
N ARG A 61 16.93 7.27 -6.37
CA ARG A 61 17.20 7.56 -7.79
C ARG A 61 16.41 8.77 -8.30
N LEU A 62 15.55 9.34 -7.45
CA LEU A 62 14.66 10.42 -7.83
C LEU A 62 15.43 11.75 -7.74
N ASP A 63 15.66 12.38 -8.89
CA ASP A 63 16.22 13.72 -9.00
C ASP A 63 15.07 14.70 -9.26
N LEU A 64 14.60 15.35 -8.19
CA LEU A 64 13.41 16.21 -8.25
C LEU A 64 13.62 17.45 -9.13
N ASP A 65 14.85 17.90 -9.30
CA ASP A 65 15.17 19.06 -10.15
C ASP A 65 15.03 18.74 -11.65
N LYS A 66 14.97 17.44 -12.00
CA LYS A 66 14.79 16.96 -13.38
C LYS A 66 13.36 16.54 -13.70
N ILE A 67 12.45 16.60 -12.73
CA ILE A 67 11.07 16.16 -12.88
C ILE A 67 10.15 17.35 -12.66
N ASN A 68 9.58 17.84 -13.76
CA ASN A 68 8.69 18.99 -13.76
C ASN A 68 7.21 18.55 -13.73
N PHE A 69 6.92 17.37 -14.29
CA PHE A 69 5.56 16.84 -14.42
C PHE A 69 5.45 15.37 -14.00
N LEU A 70 4.24 14.96 -13.59
CA LEU A 70 3.97 13.59 -13.16
C LEU A 70 4.19 12.57 -14.29
N GLU A 71 3.94 12.96 -15.53
CA GLU A 71 4.16 12.14 -16.73
C GLU A 71 5.64 11.80 -16.91
N GLU A 72 6.55 12.74 -16.64
CA GLU A 72 8.00 12.51 -16.73
C GLU A 72 8.44 11.47 -15.69
N LEU A 73 7.88 11.54 -14.47
CA LEU A 73 8.10 10.53 -13.44
C LEU A 73 7.61 9.15 -13.89
N ASN A 74 6.41 9.05 -14.47
CA ASN A 74 5.82 7.79 -14.92
C ASN A 74 6.53 7.19 -16.15
N LEU A 75 7.19 8.01 -16.98
CA LEU A 75 8.00 7.54 -18.10
C LEU A 75 9.38 7.03 -17.66
N ALA A 76 9.92 7.58 -16.56
CA ALA A 76 11.24 7.22 -16.06
C ALA A 76 11.29 5.89 -15.28
N PHE A 77 10.14 5.34 -14.85
CA PHE A 77 10.04 4.17 -13.97
C PHE A 77 8.90 3.22 -14.34
#